data_AF-A0AA41L4W8-F1
#
_entry.id   AF-A0AA41L4W8-F1
#
_cell.length_a   1.000
_cell.length_b   1.000
_cell.length_c   1.000
_cell.angle_alpha   90.00
_cell.angle_beta   90.00
_cell.angle_gamma   90.00
#
_symmetry.space_group_name_H-M   'P 1'
#
loop_
_entity.id
_entity.type
_entity.pdbx_description
1 polymer ?
#
loop_
_entity_poly.entity_id
_entity_poly.type
_entity_poly.pdbx_seq_one_letter_code
_entity_poly.pdbx_strand_id
1 'polypeptide(L)'
;MLAIKISACIVMSISSYCYASTDPECLKHLGGAFGDVECFNGLSNDLKQENRKLAADVASTIPKGNGNRVLLKRYLQDQVNAKNFCELGRASMTNWTREAMTVNPRYHDYDVAYYECAYILLEQENKFLKSLFRNANQK
;
A
#
# COMPACT_ATOMS: atom_id res chain seq x y z
N MET A 1 48.41 12.46 38.18
CA MET A 1 47.56 12.70 37.00
C MET A 1 46.49 11.62 36.98
N LEU A 2 45.27 11.97 37.38
CA LEU A 2 44.13 11.05 37.51
C LEU A 2 43.38 11.02 36.17
N ALA A 3 43.39 9.89 35.47
CA ALA A 3 42.67 9.73 34.21
C ALA A 3 41.25 9.25 34.48
N ILE A 4 40.28 10.17 34.37
CA ILE A 4 38.84 9.89 34.42
C ILE A 4 38.44 9.28 33.07
N LYS A 5 38.16 7.98 33.04
CA LYS A 5 37.59 7.30 31.86
C LYS A 5 36.08 7.53 31.86
N ILE A 6 35.63 8.49 31.05
CA ILE A 6 34.22 8.69 30.74
C ILE A 6 33.83 7.62 29.71
N SER A 7 33.22 6.53 30.17
CA SER A 7 32.52 5.60 29.28
C SER A 7 31.26 6.29 28.75
N ALA A 8 31.31 6.72 27.49
CA ALA A 8 30.17 7.21 26.77
C ALA A 8 29.20 6.05 26.49
N CYS A 9 28.06 6.02 27.19
CA CYS A 9 26.90 5.23 26.78
C CYS A 9 26.37 5.79 25.45
N ILE A 10 26.71 5.13 24.35
CA ILE A 10 26.06 5.34 23.06
C ILE A 10 24.63 4.82 23.20
N VAL A 11 23.69 5.72 23.48
CA VAL A 11 22.26 5.45 23.40
C VAL A 11 21.93 5.24 21.93
N MET A 12 21.81 3.97 21.52
CA MET A 12 21.23 3.62 20.22
C MET A 12 19.74 3.96 20.27
N SER A 13 19.40 5.12 19.74
CA SER A 13 18.01 5.50 19.45
C SER A 13 17.44 4.53 18.43
N ILE A 14 16.71 3.53 18.89
CA ILE A 14 15.84 2.70 18.06
C ILE A 14 14.68 3.62 17.66
N SER A 15 14.84 4.36 16.55
CA SER A 15 13.76 5.13 15.97
C SER A 15 12.73 4.15 15.42
N SER A 16 11.80 3.73 16.28
CA SER A 16 10.52 3.18 15.85
C SER A 16 9.89 4.24 14.97
N TYR A 17 9.97 4.06 13.65
CA TYR A 17 9.21 4.87 12.71
C TYR A 17 7.74 4.60 13.01
N CYS A 18 7.13 5.43 13.86
CA CYS A 18 5.69 5.48 14.01
C CYS A 18 5.15 5.95 12.67
N TYR A 19 4.76 5.00 11.83
CA TYR A 19 4.05 5.28 10.60
C TYR A 19 2.68 5.84 11.01
N ALA A 20 2.47 7.14 10.82
CA ALA A 20 1.14 7.72 11.01
C ALA A 20 0.23 7.14 9.91
N SER A 21 -0.82 6.44 10.32
CA SER A 21 -1.86 5.94 9.41
C SER A 21 -2.64 7.12 8.84
N THR A 22 -3.05 7.01 7.58
CA THR A 22 -3.84 8.03 6.89
C THR A 22 -5.31 7.88 7.26
N ASP A 23 -5.97 9.00 7.60
CA ASP A 23 -7.39 9.00 7.94
C ASP A 23 -8.25 8.70 6.69
N PRO A 24 -9.05 7.61 6.69
CA PRO A 24 -9.95 7.28 5.58
C PRO A 24 -10.98 8.36 5.24
N GLU A 25 -11.27 9.28 6.16
CA GLU A 25 -12.16 10.42 5.91
C GLU A 25 -11.64 11.32 4.77
N CYS A 26 -10.34 11.27 4.43
CA CYS A 26 -9.80 12.00 3.29
C CYS A 26 -10.49 11.65 1.96
N LEU A 27 -11.04 10.43 1.83
CA LEU A 27 -11.81 10.00 0.64
C LEU A 27 -13.13 10.78 0.46
N LYS A 28 -13.64 11.45 1.51
CA LYS A 28 -14.84 12.30 1.42
C LYS A 28 -14.53 13.71 0.94
N HIS A 29 -13.25 14.06 0.85
CA HIS A 29 -12.76 15.40 0.53
C HIS A 29 -11.96 15.42 -0.77
N LEU A 30 -12.17 14.44 -1.65
CA LEU A 30 -11.53 14.37 -2.96
C LEU A 30 -11.97 15.56 -3.82
N GLY A 31 -11.00 16.22 -4.44
CA GLY A 31 -11.23 17.47 -5.18
C GLY A 31 -10.16 17.81 -6.21
N GLY A 32 -9.22 16.89 -6.46
CA GLY A 32 -8.15 17.02 -7.45
C GLY A 32 -6.77 17.37 -6.87
N ALA A 33 -5.73 17.05 -7.65
CA ALA A 33 -4.31 17.34 -7.39
C ALA A 33 -3.69 16.66 -6.14
N PHE A 34 -2.89 17.40 -5.37
CA PHE A 34 -1.98 16.90 -4.33
C PHE A 34 -2.70 16.16 -3.19
N GLY A 35 -3.85 16.68 -2.73
CA GLY A 35 -4.57 16.10 -1.59
C GLY A 35 -5.05 14.68 -1.87
N ASP A 36 -5.55 14.43 -3.08
CA ASP A 36 -6.03 13.13 -3.51
C ASP A 36 -4.88 12.13 -3.63
N VAL A 37 -3.73 12.55 -4.17
CA VAL A 37 -2.51 11.71 -4.23
C VAL A 37 -2.07 11.26 -2.83
N GLU A 38 -1.94 12.19 -1.88
CA GLU A 38 -1.53 11.88 -0.51
C GLU A 38 -2.56 10.96 0.19
N CYS A 39 -3.86 11.21 -0.01
CA CYS A 39 -4.92 10.37 0.52
C CYS A 39 -4.82 8.94 0.00
N PHE A 40 -4.82 8.74 -1.32
CA PHE A 40 -4.77 7.40 -1.91
C PHE A 40 -3.44 6.69 -1.62
N ASN A 41 -2.30 7.39 -1.68
CA ASN A 41 -1.00 6.80 -1.38
C ASN A 41 -0.90 6.39 0.10
N GLY A 42 -1.34 7.26 1.00
CA GLY A 42 -1.40 7.02 2.43
C GLY A 42 -2.20 5.77 2.79
N LEU A 43 -3.47 5.73 2.35
CA LEU A 43 -4.35 4.58 2.55
C LEU A 43 -3.83 3.31 1.86
N SER A 44 -3.21 3.44 0.68
CA SER A 44 -2.55 2.31 0.01
C SER A 44 -1.43 1.71 0.86
N ASN A 45 -0.66 2.53 1.58
CA ASN A 45 0.42 2.02 2.43
C ASN A 45 -0.11 1.29 3.67
N ASP A 46 -1.22 1.74 4.22
CA ASP A 46 -1.92 1.03 5.30
C ASP A 46 -2.48 -0.32 4.81
N LEU A 47 -3.15 -0.32 3.64
CA LEU A 47 -3.67 -1.54 3.03
C LEU A 47 -2.58 -2.55 2.66
N LYS A 48 -1.42 -2.11 2.14
CA LYS A 48 -0.28 -3.02 1.87
C LYS A 48 0.18 -3.75 3.12
N GLN A 49 0.26 -3.04 4.24
CA GLN A 49 0.66 -3.64 5.52
C GLN A 49 -0.40 -4.62 6.03
N GLU A 50 -1.67 -4.26 5.93
CA GLU A 50 -2.79 -5.12 6.32
C GLU A 50 -2.87 -6.37 5.43
N ASN A 51 -2.82 -6.23 4.10
CA ASN A 51 -2.86 -7.33 3.15
C ASN A 51 -1.71 -8.30 3.36
N ARG A 52 -0.51 -7.81 3.66
CA ARG A 52 0.63 -8.68 3.99
C ARG A 52 0.36 -9.55 5.22
N LYS A 53 -0.22 -8.97 6.28
CA LYS A 53 -0.58 -9.70 7.50
C LYS A 53 -1.69 -10.72 7.20
N LEU A 54 -2.78 -10.28 6.56
CA LEU A 54 -3.89 -11.15 6.18
C LEU A 54 -3.47 -12.30 5.26
N ALA A 55 -2.58 -12.04 4.30
CA ALA A 55 -2.06 -13.08 3.41
C ALA A 55 -1.26 -14.14 4.20
N ALA A 56 -0.47 -13.73 5.20
CA ALA A 56 0.23 -14.66 6.08
C ALA A 56 -0.75 -15.47 6.94
N ASP A 57 -1.78 -14.81 7.47
CA ASP A 57 -2.83 -15.46 8.27
C ASP A 57 -3.62 -16.47 7.45
N VAL A 58 -4.07 -16.13 6.24
CA VAL A 58 -4.70 -17.06 5.28
C VAL A 58 -3.74 -18.19 4.93
N ALA A 59 -2.47 -17.91 4.67
CA ALA A 59 -1.50 -18.96 4.38
C ALA A 59 -1.35 -19.92 5.56
N SER A 60 -1.51 -19.47 6.81
CA SER A 60 -1.41 -20.32 8.01
C SER A 60 -2.58 -21.28 8.17
N THR A 61 -3.78 -20.92 7.70
CA THR A 61 -4.97 -21.80 7.77
C THR A 61 -4.94 -22.92 6.74
N ILE A 62 -4.11 -22.81 5.69
CA ILE A 62 -3.99 -23.82 4.64
C ILE A 62 -3.12 -25.01 5.14
N PRO A 63 -3.64 -26.26 5.14
CA PRO A 63 -2.88 -27.44 5.56
C PRO A 63 -1.56 -27.62 4.80
N LYS A 64 -0.56 -28.21 5.47
CA LYS A 64 0.73 -28.51 4.83
C LYS A 64 0.52 -29.49 3.67
N GLY A 65 1.17 -29.22 2.53
CA GLY A 65 1.04 -30.03 1.31
C GLY A 65 -0.20 -29.72 0.46
N ASN A 66 -1.13 -28.87 0.93
CA ASN A 66 -2.28 -28.47 0.14
C ASN A 66 -1.87 -27.51 -1.01
N GLY A 67 -2.26 -27.83 -2.24
CA GLY A 67 -1.94 -27.06 -3.44
C GLY A 67 -2.48 -25.61 -3.44
N ASN A 68 -3.48 -25.32 -2.62
CA ASN A 68 -4.02 -23.96 -2.47
C ASN A 68 -2.98 -22.96 -1.94
N ARG A 69 -1.94 -23.42 -1.24
CA ARG A 69 -0.83 -22.54 -0.82
C ARG A 69 -0.07 -21.97 -2.04
N VAL A 70 0.05 -22.75 -3.13
CA VAL A 70 0.64 -22.28 -4.40
C VAL A 70 -0.29 -21.30 -5.10
N LEU A 71 -1.60 -21.56 -5.11
CA LEU A 71 -2.59 -20.65 -5.69
C LEU A 71 -2.61 -19.30 -4.98
N LEU A 72 -2.58 -19.29 -3.64
CA LEU A 72 -2.49 -18.05 -2.87
C LEU A 72 -1.22 -17.26 -3.23
N LYS A 73 -0.06 -17.93 -3.31
CA LYS A 73 1.20 -17.28 -3.70
C LYS A 73 1.12 -16.68 -5.10
N ARG A 74 0.56 -17.41 -6.07
CA ARG A 74 0.37 -16.92 -7.44
C ARG A 74 -0.58 -15.72 -7.47
N TYR A 75 -1.70 -15.81 -6.76
CA TYR A 75 -2.65 -14.70 -6.62
C TYR A 75 -1.96 -13.42 -6.11
N LEU A 76 -1.17 -13.49 -5.03
CA LEU A 76 -0.46 -12.33 -4.49
C LEU A 76 0.56 -11.75 -5.48
N GLN A 77 1.22 -12.60 -6.27
CA GLN A 77 2.12 -12.15 -7.34
C GLN A 77 1.35 -11.46 -8.46
N ASP A 78 0.19 -11.99 -8.84
CA ASP A 78 -0.65 -11.40 -9.89
C ASP A 78 -1.23 -10.06 -9.46
N GLN A 79 -1.54 -9.85 -8.18
CA GLN A 79 -1.94 -8.54 -7.64
C GLN A 79 -0.83 -7.49 -7.77
N VAL A 80 0.42 -7.85 -7.46
CA VAL A 80 1.58 -6.97 -7.65
C VAL A 80 1.75 -6.61 -9.13
N ASN A 81 1.58 -7.59 -10.02
CA ASN A 81 1.69 -7.38 -11.46
C ASN A 81 0.54 -6.52 -11.99
N ALA A 82 -0.68 -6.69 -11.46
CA ALA A 82 -1.85 -5.93 -11.88
C ALA A 82 -1.68 -4.43 -11.63
N LYS A 83 -0.93 -4.03 -10.59
CA LYS A 83 -0.61 -2.62 -10.33
C LYS A 83 0.10 -1.94 -11.51
N ASN A 84 0.86 -2.68 -12.32
CA ASN A 84 1.52 -2.11 -13.51
C ASN A 84 0.51 -1.58 -14.53
N PHE A 85 -0.72 -2.11 -14.56
CA PHE A 85 -1.77 -1.60 -15.45
C PHE A 85 -2.32 -0.24 -15.02
N CYS A 86 -2.09 0.20 -13.77
CA CYS A 86 -2.46 1.55 -13.33
C CYS A 86 -1.66 2.64 -14.08
N GLU A 87 -0.50 2.30 -14.65
CA GLU A 87 0.25 3.20 -15.53
C GLU A 87 -0.54 3.59 -16.78
N LEU A 88 -1.52 2.79 -17.22
CA LEU A 88 -2.38 3.14 -18.35
C LEU A 88 -3.24 4.35 -18.05
N GLY A 89 -3.74 4.50 -16.81
CA GLY A 89 -4.50 5.69 -16.39
C GLY A 89 -3.64 6.96 -16.43
N ARG A 90 -2.37 6.84 -16.02
CA ARG A 90 -1.40 7.93 -16.12
C ARG A 90 -1.02 8.25 -17.57
N ALA A 91 -0.77 7.23 -18.37
CA ALA A 91 -0.35 7.37 -19.76
C ALA A 91 -1.46 7.92 -20.66
N SER A 92 -2.73 7.61 -20.39
CA SER A 92 -3.85 8.13 -21.18
C SER A 92 -3.99 9.65 -21.08
N MET A 93 -3.61 10.25 -19.95
CA MET A 93 -3.70 11.71 -19.71
C MET A 93 -2.40 12.48 -20.01
N THR A 94 -1.29 11.78 -20.26
CA THR A 94 0.03 12.40 -20.53
C THR A 94 0.54 12.14 -21.95
N ASN A 95 0.42 10.89 -22.42
CA ASN A 95 1.00 10.42 -23.68
C ASN A 95 -0.04 10.26 -24.81
N TRP A 96 -1.33 10.07 -24.49
CA TRP A 96 -2.39 9.92 -25.50
C TRP A 96 -3.08 11.25 -25.81
N THR A 97 -3.23 12.12 -24.82
CA THR A 97 -3.65 13.52 -24.99
C THR A 97 -2.78 14.43 -24.12
N ARG A 98 -2.41 15.62 -24.62
CA ARG A 98 -1.55 16.56 -23.89
C ARG A 98 -2.43 17.44 -22.99
N GLU A 99 -2.40 17.21 -21.68
CA GLU A 99 -3.02 18.14 -20.72
C GLU A 99 -2.36 19.54 -20.79
N ALA A 100 -3.15 20.58 -20.54
CA ALA A 100 -2.63 21.92 -20.36
C ALA A 100 -1.76 21.95 -19.09
N MET A 101 -0.53 22.48 -19.20
CA MET A 101 0.38 22.59 -18.06
C MET A 101 -0.29 23.33 -16.90
N THR A 102 -0.51 22.61 -15.78
CA THR A 102 -0.90 23.23 -14.52
C THR A 102 0.33 23.84 -13.84
N VAL A 103 0.14 25.03 -13.25
CA VAL A 103 1.19 25.99 -12.88
C VAL A 103 1.97 25.59 -11.60
N ASN A 104 1.80 24.37 -11.07
CA ASN A 104 2.42 23.99 -9.79
C ASN A 104 2.73 22.49 -9.71
N PRO A 105 3.95 22.01 -10.07
CA PRO A 105 4.15 20.61 -10.42
C PRO A 105 4.77 19.82 -9.26
N ARG A 106 4.04 19.62 -8.16
CA ARG A 106 4.37 18.49 -7.27
C ARG A 106 3.62 17.22 -7.68
N TYR A 107 2.35 17.36 -8.03
CA TYR A 107 1.53 16.28 -8.56
C TYR A 107 0.54 16.83 -9.58
N HIS A 108 0.23 16.04 -10.60
CA HIS A 108 -0.74 16.34 -11.64
C HIS A 108 -1.95 15.41 -11.53
N ASP A 109 -3.05 15.72 -12.22
CA ASP A 109 -4.27 14.90 -12.17
C ASP A 109 -4.03 13.46 -12.68
N TYR A 110 -3.06 13.28 -13.56
CA TYR A 110 -2.61 11.96 -13.97
C TYR A 110 -1.94 11.13 -12.86
N ASP A 111 -1.35 11.78 -11.86
CA ASP A 111 -0.81 11.09 -10.68
C ASP A 111 -1.98 10.58 -9.83
N VAL A 112 -3.05 11.38 -9.67
CA VAL A 112 -4.26 10.98 -8.95
C VAL A 112 -4.83 9.68 -9.52
N ALA A 113 -5.01 9.59 -10.84
CA ALA A 113 -5.55 8.38 -11.46
C ALA A 113 -4.68 7.13 -11.23
N TYR A 114 -3.35 7.28 -11.21
CA TYR A 114 -2.46 6.18 -10.86
C TYR A 114 -2.67 5.73 -9.40
N TYR A 115 -2.67 6.68 -8.46
CA TYR A 115 -2.76 6.37 -7.04
C TYR A 115 -4.14 5.84 -6.65
N GLU A 116 -5.21 6.36 -7.24
CA GLU A 116 -6.56 5.84 -7.09
C GLU A 116 -6.65 4.39 -7.57
N CYS A 117 -6.17 4.09 -8.78
CA CYS A 117 -6.14 2.72 -9.30
C CYS A 117 -5.38 1.77 -8.38
N ALA A 118 -4.20 2.19 -7.90
CA ALA A 118 -3.40 1.38 -6.99
C ALA A 118 -4.12 1.12 -5.65
N TYR A 119 -4.81 2.13 -5.12
CA TYR A 119 -5.63 2.02 -3.91
C TYR A 119 -6.77 1.01 -4.10
N ILE A 120 -7.53 1.11 -5.20
CA ILE A 120 -8.66 0.22 -5.49
C ILE A 120 -8.20 -1.25 -5.58
N LEU A 121 -7.08 -1.53 -6.24
CA LEU A 121 -6.54 -2.89 -6.34
C LEU A 121 -6.20 -3.47 -4.95
N LEU A 122 -5.57 -2.67 -4.09
CA LEU A 122 -5.24 -3.08 -2.73
C LEU A 122 -6.49 -3.30 -1.87
N GLU A 123 -7.52 -2.48 -2.07
CA GLU A 123 -8.79 -2.62 -1.38
C GLU A 123 -9.52 -3.91 -1.79
N GLN A 124 -9.51 -4.23 -3.09
CA GLN A 124 -10.06 -5.49 -3.61
C GLN A 124 -9.29 -6.70 -3.07
N GLU A 125 -7.96 -6.64 -3.06
CA GLU A 125 -7.13 -7.68 -2.47
C GLU A 125 -7.47 -7.89 -0.99
N ASN A 126 -7.59 -6.80 -0.23
CA ASN A 126 -7.94 -6.84 1.18
C ASN A 126 -9.28 -7.53 1.43
N LYS A 127 -10.32 -7.12 0.69
CA LYS A 127 -11.67 -7.70 0.76
C LYS A 127 -11.65 -9.20 0.47
N PHE A 128 -10.91 -9.62 -0.55
CA PHE A 128 -10.77 -11.03 -0.91
C PHE A 128 -10.05 -11.83 0.18
N LEU A 129 -8.91 -11.35 0.68
CA LEU A 129 -8.15 -12.02 1.75
C LEU A 129 -8.95 -12.13 3.05
N LYS A 130 -9.69 -11.09 3.44
CA LYS A 130 -10.64 -11.14 4.57
C LYS A 130 -11.70 -12.22 4.36
N SER A 131 -12.23 -12.34 3.16
CA SER A 131 -13.22 -13.39 2.84
C SER A 131 -12.61 -14.79 2.93
N LEU A 132 -11.40 -15.00 2.40
CA LEU A 132 -10.69 -16.28 2.53
C LEU A 132 -10.44 -16.63 4.00
N PHE A 133 -9.95 -15.67 4.78
CA PHE A 133 -9.67 -15.87 6.19
C PHE A 133 -10.94 -16.20 6.98
N ARG A 134 -12.04 -15.47 6.76
CA ARG A 134 -13.32 -15.76 7.39
C ARG A 134 -13.80 -17.17 7.05
N ASN A 135 -13.81 -17.54 5.77
CA ASN A 135 -14.29 -18.86 5.33
C ASN A 135 -13.44 -20.00 5.89
N ALA A 136 -12.11 -19.82 6.01
CA ALA A 136 -11.22 -20.81 6.59
C ALA A 136 -11.43 -21.01 8.11
N ASN A 137 -12.02 -20.03 8.79
CA ASN A 137 -12.27 -20.07 10.23
C ASN A 137 -13.74 -20.31 10.59
N GLN A 138 -14.64 -20.41 9.61
CA GLN A 138 -16.02 -20.85 9.83
C GLN A 138 -16.01 -22.34 10.15
N LYS A 139 -16.38 -22.67 11.39
CA LYS A 139 -16.62 -24.03 11.87
C LYS A 139 -18.09 -24.38 11.71
#